data_AF-A0A7Z8E1H1-F1
#
_entry.id   AF-A0A7Z8E1H1-F1
#
_cell.length_a   1.000
_cell.length_b   1.000
_cell.length_c   1.000
_cell.angle_alpha   90.00
_cell.angle_beta   90.00
_cell.angle_gamma   90.00
#
_symmetry.space_group_name_H-M   'P 1'
#
loop_
_entity.id
_entity.type
_entity.pdbx_description
1 polymer ?
#
loop_
_entity_poly.entity_id
_entity_poly.type
_entity_poly.pdbx_seq_one_letter_code
_entity_poly.pdbx_strand_id
1 'polypeptide(L)'
;KGATVSATVKNLEKMDLIYRTVDAQDSRRKILRLTTEGTAFVESFIGIFDEVEQKMLEDFSDVEKLQLQNYFKRMLNNLAIES
;
A
#
# COMPACT_ATOMS: atom_id res chain seq x y z
N LYS A 1 -2.19 10.98 18.49
CA LYS A 1 -2.27 9.76 17.66
C LYS A 1 -0.91 9.53 17.01
N GLY A 2 -0.03 8.69 17.58
CA GLY A 2 1.36 8.57 17.09
C GLY A 2 2.14 7.33 17.56
N ALA A 3 1.60 6.57 18.53
CA ALA A 3 2.22 5.34 19.01
C ALA A 3 2.20 4.23 17.94
N THR A 4 1.10 4.06 17.21
CA THR A 4 0.96 2.99 16.20
C THR A 4 1.91 3.17 15.02
N VAL A 5 2.00 4.38 14.47
CA VAL A 5 2.88 4.66 13.32
C VAL A 5 4.35 4.42 13.69
N SER A 6 4.78 4.89 14.86
CA SER A 6 6.17 4.71 15.32
C SER A 6 6.52 3.24 15.53
N ALA A 7 5.58 2.45 16.09
CA ALA A 7 5.75 1.01 16.27
C ALA A 7 5.82 0.27 14.91
N THR A 8 4.96 0.61 13.96
CA THR A 8 4.97 0.02 12.61
C THR A 8 6.29 0.31 11.90
N VAL A 9 6.75 1.57 11.91
CA VAL A 9 8.03 1.95 11.28
C VAL A 9 9.20 1.18 11.91
N LYS A 10 9.23 1.07 13.24
CA LYS A 10 10.29 0.32 13.93
C LYS A 10 10.28 -1.16 13.57
N ASN A 11 9.12 -1.76 13.37
CA ASN A 11 9.01 -3.16 12.95
C ASN A 11 9.47 -3.34 11.50
N LEU A 12 9.10 -2.44 10.59
CA LEU A 12 9.56 -2.48 9.20
C LEU A 12 11.07 -2.28 9.08
N GLU A 13 11.68 -1.43 9.92
CA GLU A 13 13.14 -1.30 10.03
C GLU A 13 13.81 -2.59 10.54
N LYS A 14 13.20 -3.27 11.53
CA LYS A 14 13.70 -4.54 12.05
C LYS A 14 13.64 -5.69 11.02
N MET A 15 12.68 -5.62 10.12
CA MET A 15 12.51 -6.58 9.02
C MET A 15 13.40 -6.25 7.81
N ASP A 16 14.27 -5.23 7.92
CA ASP A 16 15.13 -4.72 6.84
C ASP A 16 14.36 -4.31 5.57
N LEU A 17 13.09 -3.93 5.69
CA LEU A 17 12.27 -3.50 4.57
C LEU A 17 12.37 -2.00 4.30
N ILE A 18 12.67 -1.21 5.34
CA ILE A 18 12.85 0.24 5.24
C ILE A 18 14.05 0.70 6.06
N TYR A 19 14.59 1.85 5.68
CA TYR A 19 15.62 2.55 6.44
C TYR A 19 15.34 4.06 6.51
N ARG A 20 15.93 4.72 7.50
CA ARG A 20 15.86 6.18 7.66
C ARG A 20 17.07 6.87 7.07
N THR A 21 16.81 7.91 6.30
CA THR A 21 17.83 8.89 5.90
C THR A 21 17.55 10.22 6.54
N VAL A 22 18.60 10.95 6.91
CA VAL A 22 18.50 12.36 7.26
C VAL A 22 18.53 13.19 5.99
N ASP A 23 17.70 14.21 5.93
CA ASP A 23 17.80 15.22 4.88
C ASP A 23 19.06 16.05 5.09
N ALA A 24 19.85 16.28 4.04
CA ALA A 24 21.08 17.07 4.10
C ALA A 24 20.82 18.54 4.47
N GLN A 25 19.59 19.04 4.29
CA GLN A 25 19.18 20.43 4.53
C GLN A 25 18.40 20.62 5.84
N ASP A 26 17.80 19.58 6.41
CA ASP A 26 17.14 19.64 7.72
C ASP A 26 17.20 18.27 8.44
N SER A 27 18.13 18.13 9.37
CA SER A 27 18.35 16.90 10.15
C SER A 27 17.16 16.50 11.04
N ARG A 28 16.16 17.38 11.20
CA ARG A 28 14.92 17.06 11.93
C ARG A 28 13.94 16.27 11.05
N ARG A 29 14.16 16.22 9.73
CA ARG A 29 13.36 15.44 8.79
C ARG A 29 13.95 14.05 8.63
N LYS A 30 13.21 13.04 9.09
CA LYS A 30 13.52 11.63 8.85
C LYS A 30 12.75 11.19 7.61
N ILE A 31 13.48 10.86 6.55
CA ILE A 31 12.91 10.32 5.32
C ILE A 31 12.98 8.80 5.41
N LEU A 32 11.85 8.12 5.22
CA LEU A 32 11.80 6.65 5.11
C LEU A 32 12.04 6.27 3.66
N ARG A 33 12.89 5.27 3.42
CA ARG A 33 13.16 4.70 2.11
C ARG A 33 13.02 3.19 2.17
N LEU A 34 12.58 2.57 1.08
CA LEU A 34 12.59 1.12 0.93
C LEU A 34 14.03 0.63 0.72
N THR A 35 14.38 -0.50 1.33
CA THR A 35 15.57 -1.27 0.95
C THR A 35 15.31 -2.05 -0.33
N THR A 36 16.33 -2.70 -0.89
CA THR A 36 16.15 -3.65 -1.99
C THR A 36 15.24 -4.80 -1.61
N GLU A 37 15.37 -5.33 -0.39
CA GLU A 37 14.46 -6.37 0.14
C GLU A 37 13.03 -5.83 0.29
N GLY A 38 12.88 -4.60 0.78
CA GLY A 38 11.59 -3.92 0.84
C GLY A 38 10.90 -3.78 -0.50
N THR A 39 11.65 -3.43 -1.56
CA THR A 39 11.13 -3.37 -2.93
C THR A 39 10.70 -4.75 -3.43
N ALA A 40 11.56 -5.76 -3.29
CA ALA A 40 11.25 -7.13 -3.72
C ALA A 40 10.03 -7.70 -2.96
N PHE A 41 9.91 -7.38 -1.67
CA PHE A 41 8.77 -7.76 -0.85
C PHE A 41 7.46 -7.15 -1.38
N VAL A 42 7.45 -5.85 -1.70
CA VAL A 42 6.28 -5.19 -2.30
C VAL A 42 5.91 -5.83 -3.64
N GLU A 43 6.89 -6.11 -4.50
CA GLU A 43 6.66 -6.77 -5.79
C GLU A 43 6.06 -8.17 -5.62
N SER A 44 6.56 -8.96 -4.66
CA SER A 44 5.99 -10.28 -4.36
C SER A 44 4.55 -10.21 -3.85
N PHE A 45 4.21 -9.16 -3.10
CA PHE A 45 2.86 -8.92 -2.60
C PHE A 45 1.89 -8.56 -3.73
N ILE A 46 2.33 -7.82 -4.74
CA ILE A 46 1.51 -7.49 -5.90
C ILE A 46 1.05 -8.77 -6.60
N GLY A 47 1.96 -9.73 -6.83
CA GLY A 47 1.58 -11.01 -7.45
C GLY A 47 0.55 -11.80 -6.64
N ILE A 48 0.65 -11.79 -5.30
CA ILE A 48 -0.35 -12.43 -4.43
C ILE A 48 -1.72 -11.74 -4.57
N PHE A 49 -1.76 -10.40 -4.64
CA PHE A 49 -3.01 -9.68 -4.84
C PHE A 49 -3.62 -9.95 -6.22
N ASP A 50 -2.80 -10.08 -7.26
CA ASP A 50 -3.27 -10.44 -8.60
C ASP A 50 -3.90 -11.84 -8.61
N GLU A 51 -3.29 -12.83 -7.94
CA GLU A 51 -3.86 -14.18 -7.80
C GLU A 51 -5.20 -14.15 -7.05
N VAL A 52 -5.29 -13.37 -5.97
CA VAL A 52 -6.52 -13.21 -5.20
C VAL A 52 -7.60 -12.52 -6.04
N GLU A 53 -7.26 -11.47 -6.78
CA GLU A 53 -8.19 -10.78 -7.68
C GLU A 53 -8.71 -11.72 -8.77
N GLN A 54 -7.81 -12.48 -9.42
CA GLN A 54 -8.18 -13.46 -10.43
C GLN A 54 -9.17 -14.49 -9.86
N LYS A 55 -8.95 -14.97 -8.64
CA LYS A 55 -9.85 -15.92 -7.98
C LYS A 55 -11.17 -15.32 -7.56
N MET A 56 -11.19 -14.10 -7.02
CA MET A 56 -12.46 -13.44 -6.66
C MET A 56 -13.34 -13.16 -7.89
N LEU A 57 -12.73 -12.94 -9.06
CA LEU A 57 -13.42 -12.54 -10.28
C LEU A 57 -13.47 -13.65 -11.34
N GLU A 58 -13.20 -14.91 -10.98
CA GLU A 58 -13.04 -16.01 -11.96
C GLU A 58 -14.30 -16.29 -12.78
N ASP A 59 -15.49 -16.11 -12.18
CA ASP A 59 -16.79 -16.31 -12.84
C ASP A 59 -17.44 -15.00 -13.32
N PHE A 60 -16.72 -13.89 -13.28
CA PHE A 60 -17.22 -12.60 -13.74
C PHE A 60 -16.84 -12.38 -15.21
N SER A 61 -17.81 -11.97 -16.02
CA SER A 61 -17.54 -11.42 -17.36
C SER A 61 -16.82 -10.07 -17.27
N ASP A 62 -16.16 -9.67 -18.36
CA ASP A 62 -15.47 -8.37 -18.41
C ASP A 62 -16.42 -7.19 -18.19
N VAL A 63 -17.67 -7.32 -18.63
CA VAL A 63 -18.72 -6.31 -18.40
C VAL A 63 -19.05 -6.19 -16.92
N GLU A 64 -19.20 -7.31 -16.21
CA GLU A 64 -19.47 -7.33 -14.77
C GLU A 64 -18.29 -6.78 -13.96
N LYS A 65 -17.05 -7.11 -14.34
CA LYS A 65 -15.84 -6.55 -13.72
C LYS A 65 -15.82 -5.03 -13.87
N LEU A 66 -16.11 -4.51 -15.06
CA LEU A 66 -16.17 -3.06 -15.30
C LEU A 66 -17.29 -2.40 -14.48
N GLN A 67 -18.44 -3.05 -14.37
CA GLN A 67 -19.56 -2.56 -13.57
C GLN A 67 -19.23 -2.52 -12.09
N LEU A 68 -18.57 -3.55 -11.55
CA LEU A 68 -18.09 -3.60 -10.18
C LEU A 68 -17.07 -2.48 -9.88
N GLN A 69 -16.11 -2.27 -10.78
CA GLN A 69 -15.15 -1.16 -10.68
C GLN A 69 -15.87 0.21 -10.63
N ASN A 70 -16.92 0.39 -11.42
CA ASN A 70 -17.72 1.61 -11.40
C ASN A 70 -18.47 1.79 -10.07
N TYR A 71 -18.95 0.71 -9.44
CA TYR A 71 -19.55 0.77 -8.11
C TYR A 71 -18.53 1.18 -7.04
N PHE A 72 -17.35 0.59 -7.03
CA PHE A 72 -16.29 0.98 -6.08
C PHE A 72 -15.90 2.45 -6.25
N LYS A 73 -15.73 2.94 -7.49
CA LYS A 73 -15.44 4.37 -7.75
C LYS A 73 -16.51 5.29 -7.18
N ARG A 74 -17.79 4.95 -7.35
CA ARG A 74 -18.90 5.74 -6.79
C ARG A 74 -18.89 5.75 -5.26
N MET A 75 -18.66 4.59 -4.64
CA MET A 75 -18.54 4.49 -3.18
C MET A 75 -17.37 5.32 -2.66
N LEU A 76 -16.21 5.23 -3.29
CA LEU A 76 -15.02 6.03 -2.93
C LEU A 76 -15.28 7.53 -3.07
N ASN A 77 -15.94 7.97 -4.15
CA ASN A 77 -16.31 9.37 -4.33
C ASN A 77 -17.23 9.86 -3.20
N ASN A 78 -18.21 9.06 -2.80
CA ASN A 78 -19.08 9.42 -1.67
C ASN A 78 -18.30 9.59 -0.37
N LEU A 79 -17.33 8.71 -0.10
CA LEU A 79 -16.49 8.78 1.10
C LEU A 79 -15.49 9.94 1.05
N ALA A 80 -14.98 10.29 -0.13
CA ALA A 80 -14.04 11.39 -0.32
C ALA A 80 -14.70 12.78 -0.14
N ILE A 81 -16.03 12.87 -0.30
CA ILE A 81 -16.79 14.11 -0.06
C ILE A 81 -16.91 14.42 1.45
N GLU A 82 -16.64 13.44 2.33
CA GLU A 82 -16.70 13.62 3.80
C GLU A 82 -15.33 13.89 4.46
N SER A 83 -14.26 14.14 3.70
CA SER A 83 -12.89 14.36 4.23
C SER A 83 -12.40 15.81 4.12
#